data_AF-B8HIL1-F1
#
_entry.id   AF-B8HIL1-F1
#
_cell.length_a   1.000
_cell.length_b   1.000
_cell.length_c   1.000
_cell.angle_alpha   90.00
_cell.angle_beta   90.00
_cell.angle_gamma   90.00
#
_symmetry.space_group_name_H-M   'P 1'
#
loop_
_entity.id
_entity.type
_entity.pdbx_description
1 polymer ?
#
loop_
_entity_poly.entity_id
_entity_poly.type
_entity_poly.pdbx_seq_one_letter_code
_entity_poly.pdbx_strand_id
1 'polypeptide(L)'
;MPSNSHRWDESFASVVRWKEAHGHLPGRGGPNQEETRLHDWLRDQKRKARTGILTAPRVARLVSLGVPIITDRSKDNQDLIDWAQAKGRPPRNPRNPDPVERSLCWRLDRLRSRYRNGISRIGDLETLLTIPGALLDSEQPAARERLEALRLTTAEQEQSLTFRAKQPVDPARWEASFKDLNAWFTGHQSLPRRRSENAEELRIANWLNIQRTHARKNTLSQDREDKLRTVPGALEPRARRLSDVDLAKGLASFHAEHGRLPRQKKEGEHAAAGYLTRLRGIIRAGEASEEALAVLEGIPGAATTTAPRQRHSVDQRLQQLREYIDENGHLPSSDVPALSRWLARAVRGTASTNPKEADRARTAAQALTEGYTPACKTHARTGSKFPGRKRRFIPSGYVAQLEEYVARHGHLPSAGRGAEPMFSRLRLRKLLANPSITESQTARINALLAAPSWGRGNTDRPAKIAAFYAAEGRLPRQGAPAPESALAHLLTRLRVEAREGRMPPSWLKILADVPGALIEPGRH
;
A
#
# COMPACT_ATOMS: atom_id res chain seq x y z
N MET A 1 23.83 -10.71 -22.65
CA MET A 1 23.06 -9.76 -21.81
C MET A 1 24.06 -8.78 -21.19
N PRO A 2 23.99 -7.48 -21.49
CA PRO A 2 24.97 -6.53 -20.97
C PRO A 2 24.88 -6.43 -19.44
N SER A 3 26.03 -6.32 -18.79
CA SER A 3 26.17 -6.31 -17.34
C SER A 3 25.34 -5.19 -16.69
N ASN A 4 24.95 -5.36 -15.43
CA ASN A 4 24.27 -4.32 -14.64
C ASN A 4 25.07 -2.99 -14.56
N SER A 5 26.35 -2.97 -14.95
CA SER A 5 27.13 -1.74 -15.04
C SER A 5 26.78 -0.93 -16.29
N HIS A 6 26.67 -1.58 -17.45
CA HIS A 6 26.39 -0.90 -18.72
C HIS A 6 25.06 -0.13 -18.69
N ARG A 7 24.02 -0.73 -18.11
CA ARG A 7 22.70 -0.08 -17.95
C ARG A 7 22.74 1.15 -17.04
N TRP A 8 23.67 1.20 -16.08
CA TRP A 8 23.83 2.36 -15.20
C TRP A 8 24.50 3.50 -15.96
N ASP A 9 25.56 3.19 -16.71
CA ASP A 9 26.31 4.18 -17.50
C ASP A 9 25.44 4.80 -18.61
N GLU A 10 24.63 4.00 -19.30
CA GLU A 10 23.64 4.49 -20.27
C GLU A 10 22.63 5.45 -19.63
N SER A 11 22.09 5.09 -18.47
CA SER A 11 21.10 5.91 -17.77
C SER A 11 21.73 7.22 -17.26
N PHE A 12 22.97 7.17 -16.79
CA PHE A 12 23.72 8.37 -16.38
C PHE A 12 23.98 9.29 -17.58
N ALA A 13 24.41 8.74 -18.72
CA ALA A 13 24.63 9.50 -19.95
C ALA A 13 23.33 10.17 -20.46
N SER A 14 22.17 9.54 -20.31
CA SER A 14 20.89 10.19 -20.62
C SER A 14 20.58 11.38 -19.71
N VAL A 15 20.94 11.33 -18.42
CA VAL A 15 20.77 12.49 -17.52
C VAL A 15 21.75 13.63 -17.88
N VAL A 16 22.98 13.29 -18.26
CA VAL A 16 23.97 14.28 -18.74
C VAL A 16 23.44 15.01 -19.97
N ARG A 17 23.02 14.26 -21.00
CA ARG A 17 22.43 14.83 -22.22
C ARG A 17 21.20 15.69 -21.93
N TRP A 18 20.35 15.25 -21.00
CA TRP A 18 19.20 16.04 -20.57
C TRP A 18 19.61 17.39 -19.99
N LYS A 19 20.59 17.40 -19.07
CA LYS A 19 21.08 18.61 -18.41
C LYS A 19 21.74 19.55 -19.42
N GLU A 20 22.50 19.02 -20.37
CA GLU A 20 23.11 19.80 -21.46
C GLU A 20 22.04 20.44 -22.35
N ALA A 21 20.99 19.69 -22.71
CA ALA A 21 19.93 20.18 -23.58
C ALA A 21 18.98 21.20 -22.92
N HIS A 22 18.72 21.07 -21.61
CA HIS A 22 17.67 21.86 -20.92
C HIS A 22 18.22 22.81 -19.85
N GLY A 23 19.52 22.77 -19.55
CA GLY A 23 20.17 23.62 -18.54
C GLY A 23 19.83 23.27 -17.08
N HIS A 24 18.92 22.33 -16.84
CA HIS A 24 18.52 21.90 -15.49
C HIS A 24 18.41 20.38 -15.37
N LEU A 25 18.37 19.89 -14.13
CA LEU A 25 18.14 18.47 -13.85
C LEU A 25 16.67 18.07 -14.09
N PRO A 26 16.39 16.81 -14.48
CA PRO A 26 15.02 16.31 -14.66
C PRO A 26 14.13 16.52 -13.43
N GLY A 27 12.99 17.19 -13.61
CA GLY A 27 12.05 17.56 -12.55
C GLY A 27 10.89 16.57 -12.39
N ARG A 28 10.15 16.69 -11.28
CA ARG A 28 8.93 15.88 -11.06
C ARG A 28 7.75 16.50 -11.80
N GLY A 29 7.15 15.74 -12.72
CA GLY A 29 5.86 16.10 -13.33
C GLY A 29 5.95 16.93 -14.60
N GLY A 30 7.09 16.88 -15.29
CA GLY A 30 7.19 17.45 -16.63
C GLY A 30 6.27 16.73 -17.64
N PRO A 31 5.88 17.39 -18.74
CA PRO A 31 5.02 16.81 -19.77
C PRO A 31 5.69 15.66 -20.55
N ASN A 32 7.02 15.54 -20.44
CA ASN A 32 7.80 14.54 -21.15
C ASN A 32 7.92 13.23 -20.34
N GLN A 33 7.62 12.11 -21.00
CA GLN A 33 7.78 10.77 -20.43
C GLN A 33 9.24 10.43 -20.14
N GLU A 34 10.18 10.99 -20.92
CA GLU A 34 11.62 10.84 -20.70
C GLU A 34 12.07 11.57 -19.42
N GLU A 35 11.64 12.81 -19.20
CA GLU A 35 11.94 13.57 -17.98
C GLU A 35 11.47 12.83 -16.73
N THR A 36 10.25 12.30 -16.78
CA THR A 36 9.66 11.54 -15.68
C THR A 36 10.46 10.28 -15.38
N ARG A 37 10.92 9.56 -16.41
CA ARG A 37 11.75 8.37 -16.27
C ARG A 37 13.14 8.70 -15.69
N LEU A 38 13.79 9.76 -16.17
CA LEU A 38 15.10 10.20 -15.67
C LEU A 38 15.02 10.74 -14.24
N HIS A 39 13.96 11.48 -13.91
CA HIS A 39 13.66 11.93 -12.55
C HIS A 39 13.49 10.73 -11.60
N ASP A 40 12.72 9.72 -11.99
CA ASP A 40 12.48 8.52 -11.18
C ASP A 40 13.76 7.69 -10.99
N TRP A 41 14.60 7.63 -12.02
CA TRP A 41 15.93 7.03 -11.92
C TRP A 41 16.83 7.81 -10.94
N LEU A 42 16.91 9.14 -11.05
CA LEU A 42 17.66 10.00 -10.12
C LEU A 42 17.17 9.85 -8.68
N ARG A 43 15.86 9.76 -8.46
CA ARG A 43 15.27 9.48 -7.14
C ARG A 43 15.76 8.16 -6.57
N ASP A 44 15.82 7.12 -7.40
CA ASP A 44 16.32 5.81 -6.98
C ASP A 44 17.82 5.81 -6.70
N GLN A 45 18.63 6.51 -7.51
CA GLN A 45 20.07 6.67 -7.25
C GLN A 45 20.33 7.44 -5.96
N LYS A 46 19.61 8.54 -5.71
CA LYS A 46 19.69 9.29 -4.45
C LYS A 46 19.33 8.43 -3.24
N ARG A 47 18.40 7.48 -3.38
CA ARG A 47 18.04 6.52 -2.33
C ARG A 47 19.15 5.49 -2.11
N LYS A 48 19.71 4.93 -3.19
CA LYS A 48 20.80 3.95 -3.14
C LYS A 48 22.10 4.54 -2.57
N ALA A 49 22.42 5.78 -2.92
CA ALA A 49 23.55 6.51 -2.34
C ALA A 49 23.38 6.73 -0.83
N ARG A 50 22.19 7.15 -0.39
CA ARG A 50 21.86 7.30 1.05
C ARG A 50 21.88 6.01 1.86
N THR A 51 21.73 4.86 1.22
CA THR A 51 21.68 3.55 1.89
C THR A 51 23.01 2.80 1.80
N GLY A 52 24.07 3.44 1.27
CA GLY A 52 25.39 2.82 1.10
C GLY A 52 25.44 1.71 0.04
N ILE A 53 24.39 1.58 -0.78
CA ILE A 53 24.29 0.54 -1.83
C ILE A 53 25.05 0.98 -3.10
N LEU A 54 25.19 2.28 -3.32
CA LEU A 54 25.86 2.84 -4.50
C LEU A 54 27.38 2.91 -4.25
N THR A 55 28.18 2.50 -5.24
CA THR A 55 29.65 2.56 -5.14
C THR A 55 30.15 4.01 -5.11
N ALA A 56 31.26 4.26 -4.42
CA ALA A 56 31.86 5.60 -4.29
C ALA A 56 32.10 6.31 -5.66
N PRO A 57 32.59 5.64 -6.73
CA PRO A 57 32.75 6.28 -8.03
C PRO A 57 31.45 6.75 -8.68
N ARG A 58 30.34 6.02 -8.46
CA ARG A 58 29.03 6.38 -8.99
C ARG A 58 28.40 7.54 -8.22
N VAL A 59 28.67 7.62 -6.92
CA VAL A 59 28.29 8.78 -6.10
C VAL A 59 29.05 10.02 -6.58
N ALA A 60 30.37 9.92 -6.78
CA ALA A 60 31.20 11.02 -7.29
C ALA A 60 30.69 11.56 -8.64
N ARG A 61 30.34 10.68 -9.58
CA ARG A 61 29.77 11.06 -10.89
C ARG A 61 28.44 11.80 -10.80
N LEU A 62 27.57 11.42 -9.87
CA LEU A 62 26.30 12.11 -9.68
C LEU A 62 26.51 13.48 -9.00
N VAL A 63 27.45 13.57 -8.06
CA VAL A 63 27.84 14.84 -7.43
C VAL A 63 28.45 15.80 -8.45
N SER A 64 29.35 15.34 -9.32
CA SER A 64 29.93 16.17 -10.38
C SER A 64 28.89 16.68 -11.38
N LEU A 65 27.79 15.94 -11.56
CA LEU A 65 26.65 16.37 -12.37
C LEU A 65 25.78 17.44 -11.67
N GLY A 66 26.08 17.81 -10.42
CA GLY A 66 25.29 18.73 -9.61
C GLY A 66 24.02 18.10 -9.04
N VAL A 67 23.94 16.76 -9.00
CA VAL A 67 22.83 16.06 -8.35
C VAL A 67 23.03 16.15 -6.84
N PRO A 68 22.11 16.76 -6.07
CA PRO A 68 22.25 16.83 -4.63
C PRO A 68 22.06 15.42 -4.04
N ILE A 69 23.17 14.76 -3.74
CA ILE A 69 23.23 13.52 -2.98
C ILE A 69 23.47 13.88 -1.53
N ILE A 70 22.36 14.01 -0.81
CA ILE A 70 22.37 14.35 0.60
C ILE A 70 22.44 13.02 1.37
N THR A 71 23.63 12.63 1.81
CA THR A 71 23.87 11.41 2.61
C THR A 71 23.32 11.52 4.02
N ASP A 72 23.24 12.74 4.56
CA ASP A 72 22.49 13.08 5.75
C ASP A 72 21.59 14.29 5.48
N ARG A 73 20.27 14.12 5.62
CA ARG A 73 19.25 15.17 5.42
C ARG A 73 19.39 16.34 6.40
N SER A 74 20.27 16.23 7.38
CA SER A 74 20.59 17.33 8.30
C SER A 74 21.49 18.41 7.69
N LYS A 75 22.30 18.07 6.67
CA LYS A 75 23.16 19.02 5.93
C LYS A 75 22.40 19.88 4.90
N ASP A 76 21.08 19.75 4.85
CA ASP A 76 20.16 20.39 3.89
C ASP A 76 19.57 21.73 4.39
N ASN A 77 20.13 22.29 5.47
CA ASN A 77 19.70 23.56 6.05
C ASN A 77 20.80 24.63 6.03
N GLN A 78 21.90 24.43 5.31
CA GLN A 78 22.98 25.42 5.26
C GLN A 78 22.49 26.74 4.67
N ASP A 79 21.70 26.70 3.61
CA ASP A 79 21.07 27.89 3.01
C ASP A 79 20.11 28.60 3.99
N LEU A 80 19.42 27.84 4.85
CA LEU A 80 18.59 28.38 5.92
C LEU A 80 19.42 29.06 7.02
N ILE A 81 20.56 28.46 7.39
CA ILE A 81 21.50 29.03 8.37
C ILE A 81 22.13 30.31 7.80
N ASP A 82 22.69 30.26 6.60
CA ASP A 82 23.34 31.37 5.92
C ASP A 82 22.36 32.54 5.75
N TRP A 83 21.13 32.26 5.30
CA TRP A 83 20.08 33.26 5.16
C TRP A 83 19.72 33.89 6.51
N ALA A 84 19.55 33.08 7.56
CA ALA A 84 19.16 33.59 8.87
C ALA A 84 20.27 34.40 9.55
N GLN A 85 21.53 34.02 9.35
CA GLN A 85 22.70 34.78 9.80
C GLN A 85 22.81 36.10 9.04
N ALA A 86 22.69 36.08 7.71
CA ALA A 86 22.73 37.29 6.89
C ALA A 86 21.61 38.29 7.22
N LYS A 87 20.45 37.81 7.66
CA LYS A 87 19.32 38.66 8.08
C LYS A 87 19.27 38.95 9.58
N GLY A 88 20.14 38.32 10.38
CA GLY A 88 20.14 38.42 11.85
C GLY A 88 18.85 37.92 12.52
N ARG A 89 18.03 37.13 11.81
CA ARG A 89 16.72 36.67 12.28
C ARG A 89 16.27 35.40 11.56
N PRO A 90 15.36 34.60 12.15
CA PRO A 90 14.78 33.47 11.44
C PRO A 90 13.81 33.96 10.34
N PRO A 91 13.61 33.17 9.27
CA PRO A 91 12.61 33.46 8.25
C PRO A 91 11.21 33.52 8.87
N ARG A 92 10.43 34.51 8.44
CA ARG A 92 9.04 34.70 8.88
C ARG A 92 8.12 34.56 7.68
N ASN A 93 6.84 34.35 7.94
CA ASN A 93 5.82 34.38 6.89
C ASN A 93 5.10 35.74 6.92
N PRO A 94 5.64 36.80 6.28
CA PRO A 94 4.92 38.06 6.12
C PRO A 94 3.68 37.89 5.22
N ARG A 95 2.76 38.87 5.24
CA ARG A 95 1.56 38.88 4.38
C ARG A 95 1.87 38.80 2.88
N ASN A 96 3.09 39.16 2.46
CA ASN A 96 3.56 38.99 1.08
C ASN A 96 5.05 38.55 1.06
N PRO A 97 5.36 37.25 1.20
CA PRO A 97 6.73 36.78 1.29
C PRO A 97 7.40 36.62 -0.07
N ASP A 98 8.69 36.97 -0.13
CA ASP A 98 9.62 36.49 -1.15
C ASP A 98 9.49 34.95 -1.26
N PRO A 99 9.36 34.37 -2.47
CA PRO A 99 9.33 32.93 -2.68
C PRO A 99 10.44 32.16 -1.96
N VAL A 100 11.62 32.76 -1.81
CA VAL A 100 12.76 32.15 -1.09
C VAL A 100 12.50 32.11 0.42
N GLU A 101 12.12 33.23 1.04
CA GLU A 101 11.81 33.29 2.49
C GLU A 101 10.62 32.38 2.84
N ARG A 102 9.62 32.26 1.96
CA ARG A 102 8.47 31.36 2.14
C ARG A 102 8.89 29.89 2.22
N SER A 103 9.82 29.48 1.36
CA SER A 103 10.37 28.11 1.34
C SER A 103 11.19 27.82 2.60
N LEU A 104 12.00 28.80 3.04
CA LEU A 104 12.81 28.72 4.25
C LEU A 104 11.95 28.68 5.53
N CYS A 105 10.86 29.45 5.58
CA CYS A 105 9.91 29.44 6.69
C CYS A 105 9.28 28.04 6.89
N TRP A 106 8.83 27.42 5.79
CA TRP A 106 8.29 26.05 5.83
C TRP A 106 9.29 25.02 6.35
N ARG A 107 10.57 25.18 5.99
CA ARG A 107 11.64 24.31 6.49
C ARG A 107 11.88 24.51 7.98
N LEU A 108 11.98 25.76 8.44
CA LEU A 108 12.14 26.05 9.86
C LEU A 108 10.96 25.54 10.70
N ASP A 109 9.72 25.72 10.24
CA ASP A 109 8.52 25.22 10.94
C ASP A 109 8.49 23.69 11.02
N ARG A 110 8.98 23.02 9.97
CA ARG A 110 9.13 21.56 9.99
C ARG A 110 10.16 21.11 11.02
N LEU A 111 11.29 21.80 11.15
CA LEU A 111 12.30 21.50 12.17
C LEU A 111 11.73 21.70 13.58
N ARG A 112 11.06 22.83 13.83
CA ARG A 112 10.38 23.12 15.10
C ARG A 112 9.31 22.08 15.44
N SER A 113 8.51 21.68 14.45
CA SER A 113 7.49 20.63 14.63
C SER A 113 8.13 19.30 15.04
N ARG A 114 9.25 18.91 14.43
CA ARG A 114 9.95 17.67 14.78
C ARG A 114 10.58 17.73 16.17
N TYR A 115 11.06 18.90 16.57
CA TYR A 115 11.53 19.14 17.93
C TYR A 115 10.41 18.95 18.96
N ARG A 116 9.27 19.64 18.78
CA ARG A 116 8.12 19.53 19.70
C ARG A 116 7.54 18.11 19.77
N ASN A 117 7.52 17.40 18.64
CA ASN A 117 7.04 16.03 18.56
C ASN A 117 8.07 14.99 19.02
N GLY A 118 9.26 15.42 19.41
CA GLY A 118 10.30 14.53 19.91
C GLY A 118 10.89 13.56 18.88
N ILE A 119 10.89 13.94 17.61
CA ILE A 119 11.40 13.13 16.49
C ILE A 119 12.54 13.84 15.74
N SER A 120 13.22 14.77 16.41
CA SER A 120 14.41 15.44 15.89
C SER A 120 15.58 14.47 15.77
N ARG A 121 16.36 14.65 14.72
CA ARG A 121 17.68 14.04 14.52
C ARG A 121 18.77 15.01 14.97
N ILE A 122 20.00 14.52 15.09
CA ILE A 122 21.19 15.29 15.46
C ILE A 122 21.22 16.63 14.72
N GLY A 123 21.34 16.64 13.39
CA GLY A 123 21.47 17.93 12.71
C GLY A 123 20.16 18.71 12.50
N ASP A 124 18.99 18.17 12.85
CA ASP A 124 17.80 19.02 13.03
C ASP A 124 18.00 19.94 14.26
N LEU A 125 18.55 19.39 15.34
CA LEU A 125 18.85 20.14 16.57
C LEU A 125 20.04 21.09 16.38
N GLU A 126 21.08 20.65 15.68
CA GLU A 126 22.22 21.53 15.35
C GLU A 126 21.77 22.74 14.54
N THR A 127 20.90 22.54 13.54
CA THR A 127 20.32 23.65 12.76
C THR A 127 19.53 24.61 13.64
N LEU A 128 18.64 24.08 14.50
CA LEU A 128 17.80 24.89 15.39
C LEU A 128 18.60 25.66 16.45
N LEU A 129 19.70 25.09 16.94
CA LEU A 129 20.60 25.75 17.90
C LEU A 129 21.52 26.78 17.23
N THR A 130 21.78 26.64 15.93
CA THR A 130 22.64 27.56 15.17
C THR A 130 21.89 28.81 14.71
N ILE A 131 20.60 28.71 14.40
CA ILE A 131 19.80 29.84 13.91
C ILE A 131 19.35 30.72 15.11
N PRO A 132 19.75 32.01 15.15
CA PRO A 132 19.30 32.92 16.21
C PRO A 132 17.77 33.02 16.25
N GLY A 133 17.17 32.86 17.42
CA GLY A 133 15.71 32.94 17.61
C GLY A 133 14.89 31.81 16.96
N ALA A 134 15.53 30.73 16.49
CA ALA A 134 14.82 29.54 16.02
C ALA A 134 14.13 28.79 17.16
N LEU A 135 14.71 28.77 18.35
CA LEU A 135 14.12 28.26 19.58
C LEU A 135 13.96 29.40 20.59
N LEU A 136 13.04 29.24 21.54
CA LEU A 136 12.97 30.15 22.69
C LEU A 136 14.21 29.93 23.59
N ASP A 137 14.63 30.96 24.32
CA ASP A 137 15.79 30.85 25.23
C ASP A 137 15.58 29.78 26.31
N SER A 138 14.33 29.57 26.73
CA SER A 138 13.94 28.49 27.63
C SER A 138 14.02 27.08 27.01
N GLU A 139 14.00 26.97 25.68
CA GLU A 139 14.05 25.70 24.96
C GLU A 139 15.48 25.28 24.58
N GLN A 140 16.44 26.21 24.57
CA GLN A 140 17.82 25.93 24.15
C GLN A 140 18.54 24.89 25.03
N PRO A 141 18.43 24.92 26.38
CA PRO A 141 19.10 23.92 27.23
C PRO A 141 18.59 22.50 26.96
N ALA A 142 17.27 22.31 26.88
CA ALA A 142 16.65 21.01 26.60
C ALA A 142 17.01 20.49 25.20
N ALA A 143 17.12 21.38 24.21
CA ALA A 143 17.57 21.01 22.87
C ALA A 143 19.05 20.56 22.84
N ARG A 144 19.94 21.20 23.61
CA ARG A 144 21.36 20.80 23.75
C ARG A 144 21.51 19.46 24.44
N GLU A 145 20.80 19.25 25.55
CA GLU A 145 20.80 17.97 26.27
C GLU A 145 20.34 16.82 25.35
N ARG A 146 19.27 17.05 24.60
CA ARG A 146 18.75 16.08 23.63
C ARG A 146 19.73 15.79 22.49
N LEU A 147 20.46 16.81 22.01
CA LEU A 147 21.49 16.63 20.99
C LEU A 147 22.62 15.75 21.50
N GLU A 148 23.10 15.99 22.72
CA GLU A 148 24.15 15.17 23.36
C GLU A 148 23.67 13.73 23.60
N ALA A 149 22.45 13.52 24.08
CA ALA A 149 21.87 12.18 24.22
C ALA A 149 21.80 11.42 22.88
N LEU A 150 21.46 12.12 21.79
CA LEU A 150 21.44 11.51 20.45
C LEU A 150 22.86 11.20 19.94
N ARG A 151 23.86 12.02 20.25
CA ARG A 151 25.26 11.77 19.90
C ARG A 151 25.82 10.58 20.66
N LEU A 152 25.56 10.49 21.96
CA LEU A 152 25.96 9.36 22.80
C LEU A 152 25.34 8.05 22.31
N THR A 153 24.03 8.03 22.07
CA THR A 153 23.35 6.83 21.54
C THR A 153 23.85 6.44 20.14
N THR A 154 24.20 7.41 19.29
CA THR A 154 24.79 7.12 17.97
C THR A 154 26.20 6.55 18.11
N ALA A 155 27.02 7.09 19.02
CA ALA A 155 28.36 6.59 19.31
C ALA A 155 28.32 5.17 19.92
N GLU A 156 27.38 4.88 20.81
CA GLU A 156 27.14 3.53 21.35
C GLU A 156 26.68 2.56 20.27
N GLN A 157 25.80 2.99 19.36
CA GLN A 157 25.37 2.19 18.22
C GLN A 157 26.53 1.94 17.24
N GLU A 158 27.38 2.93 16.99
CA GLU A 158 28.58 2.79 16.15
C GLU A 158 29.64 1.91 16.81
N GLN A 159 29.85 2.02 18.13
CA GLN A 159 30.69 1.11 18.89
C GLN A 159 30.14 -0.31 18.88
N SER A 160 28.82 -0.50 19.01
CA SER A 160 28.15 -1.79 18.90
C SER A 160 28.22 -2.38 17.49
N LEU A 161 28.06 -1.55 16.46
CA LEU A 161 28.16 -1.95 15.05
C LEU A 161 29.60 -2.25 14.64
N THR A 162 30.58 -1.48 15.11
CA THR A 162 32.00 -1.76 14.88
C THR A 162 32.46 -2.97 15.67
N PHE A 163 31.97 -3.19 16.89
CA PHE A 163 32.15 -4.43 17.65
C PHE A 163 31.56 -5.62 16.88
N ARG A 164 30.35 -5.49 16.34
CA ARG A 164 29.66 -6.53 15.55
C ARG A 164 30.27 -6.75 14.15
N ALA A 165 30.89 -5.74 13.55
CA ALA A 165 31.56 -5.80 12.25
C ALA A 165 33.02 -6.23 12.35
N LYS A 166 33.68 -6.05 13.51
CA LYS A 166 35.01 -6.56 13.83
C LYS A 166 35.00 -7.94 14.48
N GLN A 167 33.85 -8.52 14.80
CA GLN A 167 33.82 -9.94 15.11
C GLN A 167 34.18 -10.70 13.83
N PRO A 168 35.30 -11.47 13.80
CA PRO A 168 35.46 -12.47 12.75
C PRO A 168 34.21 -13.35 12.77
N VAL A 169 33.73 -13.77 11.60
CA VAL A 169 32.68 -14.79 11.53
C VAL A 169 33.27 -16.03 12.18
N ASP A 170 33.04 -16.17 13.49
CA ASP A 170 33.65 -17.20 14.32
C ASP A 170 33.45 -18.55 13.63
N PRO A 171 34.53 -19.24 13.19
CA PRO A 171 34.42 -20.54 12.56
C PRO A 171 33.54 -21.48 13.39
N ALA A 172 33.65 -21.41 14.72
CA ALA A 172 32.87 -22.20 15.65
C ALA A 172 31.35 -21.97 15.53
N ARG A 173 30.92 -20.72 15.29
CA ARG A 173 29.49 -20.39 15.13
C ARG A 173 28.93 -20.86 13.78
N TRP A 174 29.76 -20.81 12.74
CA TRP A 174 29.38 -21.35 11.43
C TRP A 174 29.28 -22.87 11.49
N GLU A 175 30.24 -23.53 12.14
CA GLU A 175 30.26 -24.98 12.35
C GLU A 175 29.09 -25.45 13.22
N ALA A 176 28.74 -24.72 14.29
CA ALA A 176 27.56 -25.02 15.11
C ALA A 176 26.26 -24.97 14.27
N SER A 177 26.10 -23.93 13.44
CA SER A 177 24.93 -23.82 12.55
C SER A 177 24.90 -24.91 11.47
N PHE A 178 26.08 -25.35 10.99
CA PHE A 178 26.19 -26.47 10.06
C PHE A 178 25.86 -27.81 10.74
N LYS A 179 26.30 -28.00 11.98
CA LYS A 179 25.94 -29.17 12.81
C LYS A 179 24.44 -29.23 13.05
N ASP A 180 23.80 -28.10 13.35
CA ASP A 180 22.33 -28.01 13.48
C ASP A 180 21.62 -28.41 12.17
N LEU A 181 22.12 -27.94 11.02
CA LEU A 181 21.58 -28.31 9.71
C LEU A 181 21.75 -29.81 9.44
N ASN A 182 22.92 -30.38 9.74
CA ASN A 182 23.19 -31.79 9.51
C ASN A 182 22.33 -32.67 10.44
N ALA A 183 22.25 -32.31 11.73
CA ALA A 183 21.39 -32.99 12.70
C ALA A 183 19.91 -32.95 12.29
N TRP A 184 19.45 -31.80 11.80
CA TRP A 184 18.10 -31.65 11.25
C TRP A 184 17.89 -32.56 10.04
N PHE A 185 18.83 -32.56 9.10
CA PHE A 185 18.75 -33.36 7.88
C PHE A 185 18.77 -34.87 8.19
N THR A 186 19.60 -35.31 9.14
CA THR A 186 19.63 -36.71 9.58
C THR A 186 18.33 -37.14 10.27
N GLY A 187 17.70 -36.24 11.02
CA GLY A 187 16.45 -36.54 11.74
C GLY A 187 15.20 -36.52 10.86
N HIS A 188 15.15 -35.63 9.85
CA HIS A 188 13.93 -35.37 9.08
C HIS A 188 14.02 -35.75 7.60
N GLN A 189 15.21 -36.14 7.11
CA GLN A 189 15.52 -36.42 5.69
C GLN A 189 15.03 -35.33 4.72
N SER A 190 14.87 -34.11 5.21
CA SER A 190 14.29 -32.99 4.48
C SER A 190 14.90 -31.67 4.93
N LEU A 191 14.96 -30.72 4.00
CA LEU A 191 15.55 -29.41 4.27
C LEU A 191 14.59 -28.52 5.07
N PRO A 192 15.12 -27.70 6.01
CA PRO A 192 14.32 -26.76 6.80
C PRO A 192 13.49 -25.79 5.95
N ARG A 193 12.21 -25.61 6.29
CA ARG A 193 11.27 -24.73 5.59
C ARG A 193 11.16 -23.38 6.26
N ARG A 194 11.24 -22.32 5.46
CA ARG A 194 11.11 -20.91 5.91
C ARG A 194 9.71 -20.48 6.37
N ARG A 195 8.72 -21.37 6.23
CA ARG A 195 7.32 -21.13 6.62
C ARG A 195 6.86 -22.09 7.74
N SER A 196 7.80 -22.77 8.38
CA SER A 196 7.48 -23.59 9.54
C SER A 196 7.10 -22.73 10.73
N GLU A 197 6.22 -23.25 11.58
CA GLU A 197 5.86 -22.67 12.87
C GLU A 197 6.93 -22.95 13.94
N ASN A 198 7.81 -23.94 13.70
CA ASN A 198 8.91 -24.26 14.59
C ASN A 198 10.03 -23.19 14.49
N ALA A 199 10.36 -22.57 15.63
CA ALA A 199 11.38 -21.54 15.73
C ALA A 199 12.79 -22.05 15.36
N GLU A 200 13.11 -23.31 15.68
CA GLU A 200 14.40 -23.92 15.35
C GLU A 200 14.54 -24.18 13.85
N GLU A 201 13.51 -24.77 13.23
CA GLU A 201 13.45 -24.98 11.79
C GLU A 201 13.56 -23.66 11.02
N LEU A 202 12.84 -22.63 11.49
CA LEU A 202 12.88 -21.30 10.89
C LEU A 202 14.28 -20.67 11.00
N ARG A 203 14.97 -20.84 12.13
CA ARG A 203 16.35 -20.37 12.35
C ARG A 203 17.31 -21.02 11.35
N ILE A 204 17.29 -22.34 11.25
CA ILE A 204 18.16 -23.10 10.35
C ILE A 204 17.82 -22.78 8.87
N ALA A 205 16.53 -22.66 8.53
CA ALA A 205 16.08 -22.28 7.19
C ALA A 205 16.52 -20.86 6.79
N ASN A 206 16.51 -19.91 7.73
CA ASN A 206 16.98 -18.55 7.48
C ASN A 206 18.50 -18.52 7.30
N TRP A 207 19.25 -19.26 8.13
CA TRP A 207 20.70 -19.40 7.99
C TRP A 207 21.08 -20.01 6.63
N LEU A 208 20.46 -21.12 6.22
CA LEU A 208 20.69 -21.76 4.93
C LEU A 208 20.42 -20.81 3.75
N ASN A 209 19.40 -19.95 3.85
CA ASN A 209 19.11 -18.96 2.80
C ASN A 209 20.16 -17.83 2.72
N ILE A 210 20.74 -17.45 3.86
CA ILE A 210 21.87 -16.51 3.88
C ILE A 210 23.07 -17.16 3.18
N GLN A 211 23.39 -18.43 3.49
CA GLN A 211 24.49 -19.15 2.82
C GLN A 211 24.27 -19.27 1.31
N ARG A 212 23.06 -19.65 0.86
CA ARG A 212 22.69 -19.66 -0.57
C ARG A 212 22.85 -18.30 -1.25
N THR A 213 22.60 -17.21 -0.53
CA THR A 213 22.79 -15.86 -1.04
C THR A 213 24.27 -15.50 -1.16
N HIS A 214 25.10 -15.92 -0.21
CA HIS A 214 26.55 -15.74 -0.26
C HIS A 214 27.21 -16.55 -1.37
N ALA A 215 26.76 -17.80 -1.58
CA ALA A 215 27.20 -18.65 -2.68
C ALA A 215 26.89 -18.00 -4.04
N ARG A 216 25.67 -17.49 -4.25
CA ARG A 216 25.30 -16.77 -5.50
C ARG A 216 26.10 -15.50 -5.76
N LYS A 217 26.64 -14.88 -4.70
CA LYS A 217 27.44 -13.66 -4.78
C LYS A 217 28.94 -13.95 -4.85
N ASN A 218 29.35 -15.23 -4.87
CA ASN A 218 30.75 -15.66 -4.80
C ASN A 218 31.50 -15.06 -3.59
N THR A 219 30.81 -14.92 -2.45
CA THR A 219 31.35 -14.38 -1.19
C THR A 219 31.51 -15.44 -0.10
N LEU A 220 31.19 -16.70 -0.42
CA LEU A 220 31.35 -17.83 0.47
C LEU A 220 32.74 -18.45 0.24
N SER A 221 33.43 -18.83 1.32
CA SER A 221 34.72 -19.54 1.23
C SER A 221 34.53 -20.94 0.64
N GLN A 222 35.52 -21.43 -0.11
CA GLN A 222 35.48 -22.73 -0.77
C GLN A 222 35.21 -23.89 0.21
N ASP A 223 35.90 -23.92 1.36
CA ASP A 223 35.70 -24.94 2.42
C ASP A 223 34.25 -25.00 2.93
N ARG A 224 33.58 -23.83 3.03
CA ARG A 224 32.18 -23.74 3.46
C ARG A 224 31.21 -24.17 2.37
N GLU A 225 31.57 -23.95 1.11
CA GLU A 225 30.79 -24.42 -0.03
C GLU A 225 30.83 -25.94 -0.13
N ASP A 226 32.02 -26.53 0.01
CA ASP A 226 32.23 -27.97 -0.08
C ASP A 226 31.48 -28.72 1.03
N LYS A 227 31.54 -28.22 2.28
CA LYS A 227 30.76 -28.74 3.41
C LYS A 227 29.25 -28.65 3.20
N LEU A 228 28.75 -27.55 2.62
CA LEU A 228 27.33 -27.41 2.32
C LEU A 228 26.89 -28.29 1.14
N ARG A 229 27.78 -28.59 0.19
CA ARG A 229 27.51 -29.54 -0.91
C ARG A 229 27.37 -30.99 -0.40
N THR A 230 27.94 -31.31 0.76
CA THR A 230 27.75 -32.62 1.41
C THR A 230 26.28 -32.88 1.78
N VAL A 231 25.48 -31.83 2.03
CA VAL A 231 24.05 -31.97 2.34
C VAL A 231 23.21 -31.90 1.05
N PRO A 232 22.54 -32.99 0.63
CA PRO A 232 21.73 -33.01 -0.58
C PRO A 232 20.69 -31.89 -0.63
N GLY A 233 20.70 -31.10 -1.71
CA GLY A 233 19.75 -30.00 -1.90
C GLY A 233 20.08 -28.68 -1.17
N ALA A 234 21.13 -28.63 -0.34
CA ALA A 234 21.47 -27.43 0.44
C ALA A 234 21.94 -26.27 -0.45
N LEU A 235 22.80 -26.53 -1.44
CA LEU A 235 23.26 -25.54 -2.43
C LEU A 235 22.70 -25.75 -3.84
N GLU A 236 21.88 -26.77 -4.05
CA GLU A 236 21.29 -27.05 -5.35
C GLU A 236 20.55 -25.82 -5.91
N PRO A 237 20.76 -25.47 -7.19
CA PRO A 237 20.02 -24.40 -7.83
C PRO A 237 18.54 -24.70 -7.69
N ARG A 238 17.77 -23.74 -7.16
CA ARG A 238 16.32 -23.77 -7.27
C ARG A 238 16.01 -24.04 -8.73
N ALA A 239 15.28 -25.13 -9.01
CA ALA A 239 15.03 -25.65 -10.36
C ALA A 239 15.05 -24.53 -11.38
N ARG A 240 15.98 -24.62 -12.34
CA ARG A 240 16.14 -23.71 -13.48
C ARG A 240 14.74 -23.25 -13.90
N ARG A 241 14.56 -21.96 -14.16
CA ARG A 241 13.35 -21.52 -14.88
C ARG A 241 13.25 -22.43 -16.10
N LEU A 242 12.27 -23.34 -16.11
CA LEU A 242 12.09 -24.30 -17.20
C LEU A 242 12.12 -23.54 -18.53
N SER A 243 12.87 -24.08 -19.48
CA SER A 243 12.86 -23.56 -20.85
C SER A 243 11.46 -23.69 -21.42
N ASP A 244 11.15 -22.91 -22.45
CA ASP A 244 9.92 -23.09 -23.22
C ASP A 244 9.78 -24.52 -23.77
N VAL A 245 10.86 -25.17 -24.20
CA VAL A 245 10.86 -26.58 -24.61
C VAL A 245 10.46 -27.52 -23.46
N ASP A 246 11.04 -27.33 -22.27
CA ASP A 246 10.70 -28.16 -21.09
C ASP A 246 9.25 -27.95 -20.65
N LEU A 247 8.76 -26.70 -20.72
CA LEU A 247 7.37 -26.38 -20.44
C LEU A 247 6.42 -27.06 -21.44
N ALA A 248 6.79 -27.09 -22.72
CA ALA A 248 6.00 -27.74 -23.78
C ALA A 248 5.98 -29.26 -23.59
N LYS A 249 7.11 -29.89 -23.27
CA LYS A 249 7.20 -31.33 -22.95
C LYS A 249 6.38 -31.72 -21.72
N GLY A 250 6.41 -30.89 -20.67
CA GLY A 250 5.57 -31.09 -19.48
C GLY A 250 4.07 -30.99 -19.80
N LEU A 251 3.69 -30.10 -20.72
CA LEU A 251 2.31 -29.98 -21.18
C LEU A 251 1.90 -31.16 -22.08
N ALA A 252 2.79 -31.66 -22.95
CA ALA A 252 2.57 -32.84 -23.78
C ALA A 252 2.36 -34.10 -22.94
N SER A 253 3.17 -34.28 -21.89
CA SER A 253 3.02 -35.39 -20.95
C SER A 253 1.67 -35.35 -20.22
N PHE A 254 1.26 -34.17 -19.75
CA PHE A 254 -0.06 -33.98 -19.15
C PHE A 254 -1.21 -34.27 -20.13
N HIS A 255 -1.06 -33.85 -21.38
CA HIS A 255 -2.06 -34.12 -22.41
C HIS A 255 -2.13 -35.62 -22.75
N ALA A 256 -1.00 -36.32 -22.81
CA ALA A 256 -0.96 -37.76 -23.02
C ALA A 256 -1.66 -38.53 -21.88
N GLU A 257 -1.48 -38.09 -20.63
CA GLU A 257 -2.09 -38.73 -19.46
C GLU A 257 -3.59 -38.43 -19.31
N HIS A 258 -4.03 -37.21 -19.64
CA HIS A 258 -5.39 -36.76 -19.33
C HIS A 258 -6.26 -36.45 -20.55
N GLY A 259 -5.72 -36.47 -21.77
CA GLY A 259 -6.42 -36.16 -23.02
C GLY A 259 -6.97 -34.74 -23.11
N ARG A 260 -6.52 -33.81 -22.25
CA ARG A 260 -7.02 -32.44 -22.18
C ARG A 260 -6.00 -31.46 -21.64
N LEU A 261 -6.27 -30.17 -21.77
CA LEU A 261 -5.46 -29.11 -21.19
C LEU A 261 -5.67 -28.95 -19.67
N PRO A 262 -4.62 -28.52 -18.92
CA PRO A 262 -4.70 -28.26 -17.47
C PRO A 262 -5.64 -27.11 -17.11
N ARG A 263 -6.36 -27.21 -15.98
CA ARG A 263 -7.24 -26.15 -15.46
C ARG A 263 -6.69 -25.52 -14.19
N GLN A 264 -6.59 -24.18 -14.17
CA GLN A 264 -6.07 -23.41 -13.03
C GLN A 264 -6.80 -23.61 -11.70
N LYS A 265 -8.08 -24.02 -11.72
CA LYS A 265 -8.91 -24.17 -10.50
C LYS A 265 -8.96 -25.59 -9.95
N LYS A 266 -8.35 -26.57 -10.63
CA LYS A 266 -8.38 -27.97 -10.21
C LYS A 266 -7.13 -28.29 -9.38
N GLU A 267 -7.35 -28.91 -8.23
CA GLU A 267 -6.30 -29.34 -7.31
C GLU A 267 -5.35 -30.32 -8.01
N GLY A 268 -4.05 -30.16 -7.81
CA GLY A 268 -3.00 -30.91 -8.52
C GLY A 268 -2.61 -30.38 -9.91
N GLU A 269 -3.45 -29.56 -10.57
CA GLU A 269 -3.19 -29.09 -11.95
C GLU A 269 -2.51 -27.70 -12.02
N HIS A 270 -2.26 -27.06 -10.88
CA HIS A 270 -1.74 -25.69 -10.82
C HIS A 270 -0.38 -25.50 -11.50
N ALA A 271 0.50 -26.49 -11.41
CA ALA A 271 1.83 -26.45 -12.02
C ALA A 271 1.72 -26.48 -13.56
N ALA A 272 1.03 -27.47 -14.11
CA ALA A 272 0.82 -27.63 -15.55
C ALA A 272 -0.01 -26.46 -16.14
N ALA A 273 -1.00 -25.95 -15.41
CA ALA A 273 -1.75 -24.75 -15.80
C ALA A 273 -0.88 -23.48 -15.77
N GLY A 274 0.10 -23.43 -14.86
CA GLY A 274 1.15 -22.39 -14.84
C GLY A 274 2.06 -22.48 -16.05
N TYR A 275 2.45 -23.69 -16.48
CA TYR A 275 3.26 -23.92 -17.67
C TYR A 275 2.58 -23.41 -18.94
N LEU A 276 1.30 -23.78 -19.13
CA LEU A 276 0.47 -23.31 -20.25
C LEU A 276 0.36 -21.78 -20.29
N THR A 277 0.16 -21.14 -19.13
CA THR A 277 0.03 -19.68 -19.05
C THR A 277 1.33 -18.97 -19.45
N ARG A 278 2.46 -19.53 -19.00
CA ARG A 278 3.79 -18.99 -19.31
C ARG A 278 4.14 -19.18 -20.79
N LEU A 279 3.92 -20.36 -21.34
CA LEU A 279 4.11 -20.67 -22.77
C LEU A 279 3.30 -19.73 -23.67
N ARG A 280 2.01 -19.55 -23.38
CA ARG A 280 1.16 -18.60 -24.12
C ARG A 280 1.63 -17.15 -24.02
N GLY A 281 2.37 -16.80 -22.96
CA GLY A 281 3.03 -15.51 -22.83
C GLY A 281 4.21 -15.37 -23.79
N ILE A 282 5.06 -16.40 -23.87
CA ILE A 282 6.24 -16.47 -24.74
C ILE A 282 5.82 -16.50 -26.22
N ILE A 283 4.83 -17.31 -26.57
CA ILE A 283 4.24 -17.37 -27.93
C ILE A 283 3.67 -16.00 -28.32
N ARG A 284 2.95 -15.33 -27.42
CA ARG A 284 2.41 -13.97 -27.69
C ARG A 284 3.51 -12.94 -27.91
N ALA A 285 4.66 -13.11 -27.26
CA ALA A 285 5.81 -12.22 -27.43
C ALA A 285 6.60 -12.51 -28.72
N GLY A 286 6.33 -13.62 -29.42
CA GLY A 286 7.10 -14.06 -30.58
C GLY A 286 8.47 -14.66 -30.22
N GLU A 287 8.69 -15.00 -28.94
CA GLU A 287 9.98 -15.47 -28.41
C GLU A 287 10.02 -17.00 -28.23
N ALA A 288 9.03 -17.73 -28.77
CA ALA A 288 8.96 -19.18 -28.62
C ALA A 288 9.94 -19.86 -29.58
N SER A 289 10.72 -20.82 -29.08
CA SER A 289 11.57 -21.67 -29.91
C SER A 289 10.73 -22.54 -30.85
N GLU A 290 11.29 -22.83 -32.03
CA GLU A 290 10.66 -23.72 -33.03
C GLU A 290 10.41 -25.12 -32.47
N GLU A 291 11.33 -25.63 -31.64
CA GLU A 291 11.17 -26.92 -30.94
C GLU A 291 9.96 -26.92 -29.99
N ALA A 292 9.75 -25.82 -29.25
CA ALA A 292 8.58 -25.70 -28.37
C ALA A 292 7.27 -25.61 -29.18
N LEU A 293 7.28 -24.95 -30.34
CA LEU A 293 6.12 -24.88 -31.22
C LEU A 293 5.77 -26.25 -31.82
N ALA A 294 6.77 -27.01 -32.30
CA ALA A 294 6.57 -28.35 -32.84
C ALA A 294 5.95 -29.31 -31.80
N VAL A 295 6.38 -29.23 -30.53
CA VAL A 295 5.77 -30.02 -29.44
C VAL A 295 4.31 -29.62 -29.18
N LEU A 296 3.95 -28.34 -29.41
CA LEU A 296 2.60 -27.82 -29.18
C LEU A 296 1.63 -28.04 -30.35
N GLU A 297 2.12 -28.26 -31.58
CA GLU A 297 1.28 -28.59 -32.74
C GLU A 297 0.45 -29.86 -32.51
N GLY A 298 1.00 -30.83 -31.77
CA GLY A 298 0.30 -32.06 -31.39
C GLY A 298 -0.73 -31.91 -30.27
N ILE A 299 -0.91 -30.71 -29.68
CA ILE A 299 -1.81 -30.48 -28.54
C ILE A 299 -2.91 -29.48 -28.91
N PRO A 300 -4.15 -29.95 -29.17
CA PRO A 300 -5.27 -29.09 -29.54
C PRO A 300 -5.48 -27.94 -28.54
N GLY A 301 -5.39 -26.70 -29.04
CA GLY A 301 -5.64 -25.50 -28.25
C GLY A 301 -4.50 -25.07 -27.30
N ALA A 302 -3.34 -25.73 -27.31
CA ALA A 302 -2.21 -25.31 -26.46
C ALA A 302 -1.58 -24.01 -26.95
N ALA A 303 -1.36 -23.88 -28.27
CA ALA A 303 -0.79 -22.71 -28.93
C ALA A 303 -1.78 -21.56 -29.15
N THR A 304 -3.08 -21.72 -28.83
CA THR A 304 -4.07 -20.66 -29.01
C THR A 304 -3.83 -19.53 -28.02
N THR A 305 -3.13 -18.49 -28.48
CA THR A 305 -3.07 -17.22 -27.76
C THR A 305 -4.26 -16.39 -28.19
N THR A 306 -5.23 -16.18 -27.31
CA THR A 306 -6.20 -15.11 -27.55
C THR A 306 -5.41 -13.81 -27.70
N ALA A 307 -5.57 -13.14 -28.86
CA ALA A 307 -4.95 -11.86 -29.15
C ALA A 307 -5.20 -10.89 -27.97
N PRO A 308 -4.25 -9.99 -27.66
CA PRO A 308 -4.46 -9.01 -26.60
C PRO A 308 -5.78 -8.28 -26.86
N ARG A 309 -6.66 -8.21 -25.85
CA ARG A 309 -7.82 -7.32 -25.90
C ARG A 309 -7.27 -5.91 -26.12
N GLN A 310 -7.42 -5.36 -27.33
CA GLN A 310 -7.07 -3.97 -27.60
C GLN A 310 -7.78 -3.10 -26.56
N ARG A 311 -6.97 -2.44 -25.72
CA ARG A 311 -7.48 -1.49 -24.73
C ARG A 311 -7.68 -0.18 -25.46
N HIS A 312 -8.88 0.03 -25.98
CA HIS A 312 -9.24 1.32 -26.54
C HIS A 312 -9.34 2.35 -25.41
N SER A 313 -8.76 3.54 -25.63
CA SER A 313 -9.00 4.69 -24.76
C SER A 313 -10.47 5.12 -24.82
N VAL A 314 -10.89 5.97 -23.88
CA VAL A 314 -12.24 6.58 -23.93
C VAL A 314 -12.45 7.30 -25.26
N ASP A 315 -11.42 7.97 -25.77
CA ASP A 315 -11.50 8.77 -26.99
C ASP A 315 -11.63 7.91 -28.24
N GLN A 316 -10.86 6.82 -28.31
CA GLN A 316 -11.00 5.84 -29.38
C GLN A 316 -12.39 5.19 -29.39
N ARG A 317 -12.98 4.95 -28.22
CA ARG A 317 -14.33 4.38 -28.11
C ARG A 317 -15.44 5.37 -28.47
N LEU A 318 -15.28 6.65 -28.14
CA LEU A 318 -16.22 7.69 -28.56
C LEU A 318 -16.14 7.91 -30.08
N GLN A 319 -14.93 7.88 -30.64
CA GLN A 319 -14.73 7.97 -32.09
C GLN A 319 -15.40 6.80 -32.81
N GLN A 320 -15.16 5.56 -32.37
CA GLN A 320 -15.83 4.37 -32.89
C GLN A 320 -17.36 4.45 -32.79
N LEU A 321 -17.88 5.02 -31.71
CA LEU A 321 -19.32 5.20 -31.52
C LEU A 321 -19.88 6.21 -32.52
N ARG A 322 -19.16 7.31 -32.77
CA ARG A 322 -19.57 8.35 -33.70
C ARG A 322 -19.57 7.84 -35.15
N GLU A 323 -18.48 7.22 -35.58
CA GLU A 323 -18.36 6.61 -36.91
C GLU A 323 -19.48 5.59 -37.14
N TYR A 324 -19.73 4.73 -36.16
CA TYR A 324 -20.79 3.74 -36.26
C TYR A 324 -22.20 4.37 -36.38
N ILE A 325 -22.49 5.42 -35.61
CA ILE A 325 -23.79 6.13 -35.70
C ILE A 325 -23.91 6.85 -37.04
N ASP A 326 -22.83 7.48 -37.52
CA ASP A 326 -22.79 8.19 -38.80
C ASP A 326 -22.99 7.21 -39.98
N GLU A 327 -22.42 6.01 -39.90
CA GLU A 327 -22.52 4.98 -40.95
C GLU A 327 -23.86 4.20 -40.93
N ASN A 328 -24.38 3.86 -39.74
CA ASN A 328 -25.50 2.93 -39.60
C ASN A 328 -26.81 3.63 -39.21
N GLY A 329 -26.76 4.91 -38.81
CA GLY A 329 -27.94 5.70 -38.44
C GLY A 329 -28.67 5.21 -37.19
N HIS A 330 -28.11 4.27 -36.43
CA HIS A 330 -28.68 3.76 -35.18
C HIS A 330 -27.61 3.44 -34.14
N LEU A 331 -28.03 3.16 -32.90
CA LEU A 331 -27.12 2.81 -31.81
C LEU A 331 -26.59 1.37 -31.95
N PRO A 332 -25.33 1.11 -31.52
CA PRO A 332 -24.75 -0.22 -31.57
C PRO A 332 -25.48 -1.18 -30.63
N SER A 333 -25.90 -2.32 -31.17
CA SER A 333 -26.69 -3.34 -30.48
C SER A 333 -25.88 -4.65 -30.38
N SER A 334 -26.54 -5.79 -30.59
CA SER A 334 -25.93 -7.12 -30.62
C SER A 334 -24.99 -7.35 -31.81
N ASP A 335 -25.06 -6.51 -32.83
CA ASP A 335 -24.22 -6.54 -34.03
C ASP A 335 -22.79 -6.06 -33.74
N VAL A 336 -22.61 -5.12 -32.80
CA VAL A 336 -21.29 -4.74 -32.26
C VAL A 336 -21.24 -4.87 -30.73
N PRO A 337 -21.16 -6.10 -30.19
CA PRO A 337 -21.27 -6.37 -28.75
C PRO A 337 -20.24 -5.64 -27.90
N ALA A 338 -19.04 -5.39 -28.44
CA ALA A 338 -17.96 -4.71 -27.73
C ALA A 338 -18.27 -3.22 -27.51
N LEU A 339 -18.79 -2.54 -28.54
CA LEU A 339 -19.13 -1.12 -28.52
C LEU A 339 -20.43 -0.90 -27.73
N SER A 340 -21.43 -1.77 -27.91
CA SER A 340 -22.68 -1.76 -27.13
C SER A 340 -22.44 -1.94 -25.61
N ARG A 341 -21.62 -2.94 -25.23
CA ARG A 341 -21.23 -3.13 -23.82
C ARG A 341 -20.44 -1.95 -23.26
N TRP A 342 -19.61 -1.31 -24.08
CA TRP A 342 -18.86 -0.14 -23.67
C TRP A 342 -19.77 1.09 -23.48
N LEU A 343 -20.67 1.37 -24.43
CA LEU A 343 -21.67 2.43 -24.34
C LEU A 343 -22.52 2.30 -23.07
N ALA A 344 -23.01 1.10 -22.77
CA ALA A 344 -23.76 0.83 -21.54
C ALA A 344 -22.93 1.12 -20.27
N ARG A 345 -21.61 0.92 -20.29
CA ARG A 345 -20.71 1.26 -19.17
C ARG A 345 -20.42 2.76 -19.10
N ALA A 346 -20.27 3.44 -20.24
CA ALA A 346 -20.06 4.87 -20.33
C ALA A 346 -21.26 5.64 -19.77
N VAL A 347 -22.48 5.31 -20.19
CA VAL A 347 -23.73 5.90 -19.66
C VAL A 347 -23.89 5.68 -18.15
N ARG A 348 -23.41 4.54 -17.63
CA ARG A 348 -23.39 4.22 -16.19
C ARG A 348 -22.25 4.87 -15.40
N GLY A 349 -21.31 5.57 -16.06
CA GLY A 349 -20.13 6.15 -15.41
C GLY A 349 -19.11 5.12 -14.92
N THR A 350 -19.01 3.97 -15.60
CA THR A 350 -18.11 2.83 -15.23
C THR A 350 -17.17 2.43 -16.38
N ALA A 351 -16.99 3.32 -17.36
CA ALA A 351 -16.12 3.10 -18.50
C ALA A 351 -14.63 3.26 -18.16
N SER A 352 -14.28 4.07 -17.15
CA SER A 352 -12.89 4.26 -16.66
C SER A 352 -12.82 4.13 -15.13
N THR A 353 -11.65 3.75 -14.62
CA THR A 353 -11.33 3.80 -13.19
C THR A 353 -10.97 5.22 -12.72
N ASN A 354 -10.65 6.12 -13.66
CA ASN A 354 -10.42 7.54 -13.39
C ASN A 354 -11.78 8.28 -13.35
N PRO A 355 -12.18 8.89 -12.22
CA PRO A 355 -13.48 9.55 -12.10
C PRO A 355 -13.73 10.66 -13.13
N LYS A 356 -12.69 11.43 -13.49
CA LYS A 356 -12.82 12.53 -14.46
C LYS A 356 -13.07 12.01 -15.88
N GLU A 357 -12.37 10.95 -16.27
CA GLU A 357 -12.59 10.28 -17.56
C GLU A 357 -13.92 9.55 -17.62
N ALA A 358 -14.37 8.97 -16.51
CA ALA A 358 -15.67 8.30 -16.44
C ALA A 358 -16.83 9.29 -16.61
N ASP A 359 -16.75 10.47 -15.99
CA ASP A 359 -17.73 11.54 -16.20
C ASP A 359 -17.66 12.10 -17.63
N ARG A 360 -16.46 12.34 -18.18
CA ARG A 360 -16.30 12.76 -19.57
C ARG A 360 -16.89 11.75 -20.57
N ALA A 361 -16.59 10.46 -20.39
CA ALA A 361 -17.14 9.39 -21.21
C ALA A 361 -18.67 9.35 -21.12
N ARG A 362 -19.23 9.59 -19.94
CA ARG A 362 -20.66 9.62 -19.72
C ARG A 362 -21.31 10.80 -20.43
N THR A 363 -20.80 12.01 -20.25
CA THR A 363 -21.34 13.23 -20.89
C THR A 363 -21.27 13.12 -22.42
N ALA A 364 -20.13 12.69 -22.95
CA ALA A 364 -19.94 12.55 -24.40
C ALA A 364 -20.81 11.44 -25.00
N ALA A 365 -20.91 10.28 -24.33
CA ALA A 365 -21.80 9.21 -24.77
C ALA A 365 -23.28 9.63 -24.69
N GLN A 366 -23.69 10.36 -23.64
CA GLN A 366 -25.06 10.87 -23.52
C GLN A 366 -25.40 11.83 -24.66
N ALA A 367 -24.53 12.80 -24.95
CA ALA A 367 -24.70 13.74 -26.05
C ALA A 367 -24.81 13.04 -27.42
N LEU A 368 -24.00 12.00 -27.67
CA LEU A 368 -24.07 11.20 -28.90
C LEU A 368 -25.34 10.35 -29.01
N THR A 369 -26.05 10.12 -27.90
CA THR A 369 -27.29 9.35 -27.85
C THR A 369 -28.55 10.22 -27.67
N GLU A 370 -28.41 11.53 -27.50
CA GLU A 370 -29.53 12.48 -27.39
C GLU A 370 -30.26 12.57 -28.74
N GLY A 371 -31.34 11.79 -28.88
CA GLY A 371 -32.11 11.64 -30.12
C GLY A 371 -32.47 10.19 -30.44
N TYR A 372 -31.69 9.23 -29.90
CA TYR A 372 -31.90 7.81 -30.07
C TYR A 372 -32.46 7.22 -28.76
N THR A 373 -33.77 6.97 -28.71
CA THR A 373 -34.37 6.33 -27.53
C THR A 373 -33.83 4.90 -27.36
N PRO A 374 -33.52 4.44 -26.14
CA PRO A 374 -33.02 3.09 -25.96
C PRO A 374 -34.16 2.07 -26.11
N ALA A 375 -34.32 1.53 -27.31
CA ALA A 375 -34.99 0.25 -27.52
C ALA A 375 -34.07 -0.89 -27.01
N CYS A 376 -33.83 -0.91 -25.70
CA CYS A 376 -33.21 -2.03 -25.01
C CYS A 376 -34.06 -2.37 -23.79
N LYS A 377 -35.30 -2.81 -24.06
CA LYS A 377 -36.03 -3.69 -23.16
C LYS A 377 -35.29 -5.03 -23.11
N THR A 378 -34.22 -5.10 -22.34
CA THR A 378 -33.63 -6.38 -21.94
C THR A 378 -34.33 -6.82 -20.65
N HIS A 379 -34.87 -8.04 -20.70
CA HIS A 379 -35.57 -8.72 -19.63
C HIS A 379 -34.86 -8.59 -18.27
N ALA A 380 -35.38 -7.73 -17.40
CA ALA A 380 -35.05 -7.74 -15.98
C ALA A 380 -35.97 -8.75 -15.28
N ARG A 381 -35.70 -10.05 -15.49
CA ARG A 381 -36.11 -11.09 -14.55
C ARG A 381 -35.26 -10.93 -13.29
N THR A 382 -35.91 -10.52 -12.21
CA THR A 382 -35.61 -10.82 -10.79
C THR A 382 -34.15 -11.17 -10.46
N GLY A 383 -33.44 -10.26 -9.79
CA GLY A 383 -32.13 -10.60 -9.22
C GLY A 383 -31.29 -9.40 -8.81
N SER A 384 -31.62 -8.84 -7.65
CA SER A 384 -30.82 -7.86 -6.91
C SER A 384 -29.32 -8.16 -6.91
N LYS A 385 -28.47 -7.15 -7.22
CA LYS A 385 -27.42 -6.63 -6.31
C LYS A 385 -26.58 -5.49 -6.93
N PHE A 386 -26.83 -4.31 -6.37
CA PHE A 386 -25.99 -3.12 -6.17
C PHE A 386 -25.86 -1.99 -7.21
N PRO A 387 -25.88 -0.71 -6.74
CA PRO A 387 -26.53 0.39 -7.47
C PRO A 387 -25.59 1.53 -7.90
N GLY A 388 -25.90 2.11 -9.06
CA GLY A 388 -25.52 3.47 -9.45
C GLY A 388 -26.48 4.51 -8.85
N ARG A 389 -25.92 5.65 -8.43
CA ARG A 389 -26.59 6.72 -7.66
C ARG A 389 -27.76 7.36 -8.45
N LYS A 390 -29.00 7.16 -8.01
CA LYS A 390 -30.17 8.02 -8.34
C LYS A 390 -30.29 9.14 -7.28
N ARG A 391 -30.65 10.37 -7.71
CA ARG A 391 -31.22 11.40 -6.82
C ARG A 391 -32.41 10.75 -6.10
N ARG A 392 -32.31 10.56 -4.78
CA ARG A 392 -33.26 9.74 -4.02
C ARG A 392 -34.47 10.60 -3.62
N PHE A 393 -35.61 10.30 -4.22
CA PHE A 393 -36.94 10.62 -3.72
C PHE A 393 -37.07 10.14 -2.26
N ILE A 394 -37.70 10.95 -1.41
CA ILE A 394 -37.94 10.62 0.00
C ILE A 394 -39.33 9.98 0.07
N PRO A 395 -39.47 8.71 0.45
CA PRO A 395 -40.78 8.06 0.53
C PRO A 395 -41.70 8.78 1.51
N SER A 396 -42.98 8.96 1.16
CA SER A 396 -44.00 9.39 2.13
C SER A 396 -44.07 8.34 3.25
N GLY A 397 -43.88 8.79 4.50
CA GLY A 397 -43.78 7.90 5.67
C GLY A 397 -42.37 7.77 6.28
N TYR A 398 -41.32 8.34 5.66
CA TYR A 398 -39.94 8.28 6.18
C TYR A 398 -39.76 8.83 7.61
N VAL A 399 -40.46 9.90 7.97
CA VAL A 399 -40.40 10.49 9.32
C VAL A 399 -41.13 9.61 10.35
N ALA A 400 -42.30 9.06 9.99
CA ALA A 400 -43.08 8.18 10.86
C ALA A 400 -42.34 6.86 11.19
N GLN A 401 -41.66 6.27 10.21
CA GLN A 401 -40.84 5.07 10.42
C GLN A 401 -39.65 5.33 11.37
N LEU A 402 -39.10 6.54 11.35
CA LEU A 402 -38.03 6.93 12.27
C LEU A 402 -38.54 7.19 13.69
N GLU A 403 -39.73 7.77 13.84
CA GLU A 403 -40.38 7.94 15.14
C GLU A 403 -40.71 6.60 15.78
N GLU A 404 -41.26 5.65 15.02
CA GLU A 404 -41.54 4.30 15.51
C GLU A 404 -40.25 3.56 15.93
N TYR A 405 -39.17 3.71 15.15
CA TYR A 405 -37.88 3.13 15.49
C TYR A 405 -37.29 3.75 16.77
N VAL A 406 -37.31 5.08 16.89
CA VAL A 406 -36.82 5.78 18.09
C VAL A 406 -37.67 5.44 19.31
N ALA A 407 -38.98 5.30 19.16
CA ALA A 407 -39.87 4.86 20.24
C ALA A 407 -39.54 3.43 20.71
N ARG A 408 -39.23 2.53 19.77
CA ARG A 408 -38.91 1.13 20.08
C ARG A 408 -37.49 0.92 20.65
N HIS A 409 -36.52 1.73 20.21
CA HIS A 409 -35.09 1.49 20.50
C HIS A 409 -34.40 2.63 21.26
N GLY A 410 -35.08 3.74 21.53
CA GLY A 410 -34.56 4.90 22.26
C GLY A 410 -33.50 5.71 21.51
N HIS A 411 -33.23 5.42 20.24
CA HIS A 411 -32.17 6.07 19.46
C HIS A 411 -32.40 6.02 17.95
N LEU A 412 -31.66 6.84 17.20
CA LEU A 412 -31.70 6.88 15.73
C LEU A 412 -30.86 5.77 15.08
N PRO A 413 -31.30 5.20 13.94
CA PRO A 413 -30.51 4.24 13.19
C PRO A 413 -29.24 4.88 12.58
N SER A 414 -28.24 4.04 12.32
CA SER A 414 -26.90 4.45 11.90
C SER A 414 -26.52 3.91 10.53
N ALA A 415 -25.76 4.70 9.76
CA ALA A 415 -25.35 4.36 8.40
C ALA A 415 -24.26 3.26 8.36
N GLY A 416 -24.68 2.00 8.56
CA GLY A 416 -23.86 0.81 8.42
C GLY A 416 -23.97 0.17 7.02
N ARG A 417 -22.94 -0.60 6.61
CA ARG A 417 -23.04 -1.45 5.41
C ARG A 417 -23.91 -2.64 5.79
N GLY A 418 -25.14 -2.68 5.31
CA GLY A 418 -26.12 -3.74 5.57
C GLY A 418 -27.44 -3.23 6.11
N ALA A 419 -27.43 -2.12 6.86
CA ALA A 419 -28.65 -1.36 7.14
C ALA A 419 -28.92 -0.45 5.94
N GLU A 420 -30.17 -0.36 5.49
CA GLU A 420 -30.50 0.48 4.34
C GLU A 420 -29.97 1.90 4.56
N PRO A 421 -29.25 2.49 3.58
CA PRO A 421 -28.65 3.83 3.69
C PRO A 421 -29.71 4.95 3.70
N MET A 422 -30.93 4.65 4.13
CA MET A 422 -32.07 5.55 4.18
C MET A 422 -32.10 6.38 5.46
N PHE A 423 -31.61 5.87 6.61
CA PHE A 423 -31.78 6.50 7.92
C PHE A 423 -30.52 7.21 8.42
N SER A 424 -30.35 8.49 8.13
CA SER A 424 -29.20 9.27 8.64
C SER A 424 -29.60 10.68 9.09
N ARG A 425 -29.00 11.16 10.18
CA ARG A 425 -29.14 12.56 10.66
C ARG A 425 -28.82 13.58 9.56
N LEU A 426 -27.87 13.27 8.67
CA LEU A 426 -27.52 14.10 7.52
C LEU A 426 -28.71 14.30 6.56
N ARG A 427 -29.60 13.32 6.42
CA ARG A 427 -30.82 13.43 5.61
C ARG A 427 -31.92 14.22 6.31
N LEU A 428 -32.09 14.05 7.62
CA LEU A 428 -33.02 14.86 8.42
C LEU A 428 -32.65 16.35 8.35
N ARG A 429 -31.35 16.69 8.43
CA ARG A 429 -30.86 18.06 8.23
C ARG A 429 -31.10 18.60 6.81
N LYS A 430 -31.02 17.74 5.79
CA LYS A 430 -31.35 18.13 4.41
C LYS A 430 -32.84 18.33 4.18
N LEU A 431 -33.70 17.62 4.93
CA LEU A 431 -35.14 17.81 4.91
C LEU A 431 -35.55 19.16 5.49
N LEU A 432 -34.90 19.60 6.57
CA LEU A 432 -35.10 20.93 7.15
C LEU A 432 -34.74 22.08 6.20
N ALA A 433 -33.87 21.83 5.21
CA ALA A 433 -33.48 22.81 4.20
C ALA A 433 -34.45 22.90 3.01
N ASN A 434 -35.55 22.12 3.01
CA ASN A 434 -36.55 22.14 1.94
C ASN A 434 -37.66 23.18 2.26
N PRO A 435 -37.90 24.18 1.39
CA PRO A 435 -38.89 25.22 1.63
C PRO A 435 -40.35 24.75 1.68
N SER A 436 -40.65 23.50 1.30
CA SER A 436 -42.02 22.96 1.28
C SER A 436 -42.42 22.16 2.54
N ILE A 437 -41.66 22.20 3.64
CA ILE A 437 -42.00 21.48 4.89
C ILE A 437 -42.93 22.32 5.77
N THR A 438 -43.90 21.67 6.42
CA THR A 438 -44.80 22.35 7.36
C THR A 438 -44.15 22.53 8.74
N GLU A 439 -44.63 23.48 9.53
CA GLU A 439 -44.13 23.75 10.89
C GLU A 439 -44.25 22.52 11.81
N SER A 440 -45.34 21.77 11.68
CA SER A 440 -45.54 20.47 12.36
C SER A 440 -44.49 19.42 11.97
N GLN A 441 -44.11 19.36 10.68
CA GLN A 441 -43.06 18.44 10.20
C GLN A 441 -41.67 18.86 10.68
N THR A 442 -41.41 20.17 10.74
CA THR A 442 -40.17 20.74 11.29
C THR A 442 -39.98 20.36 12.75
N ALA A 443 -41.02 20.48 13.58
CA ALA A 443 -40.98 20.10 14.98
C ALA A 443 -40.67 18.60 15.17
N ARG A 444 -41.33 17.73 14.40
CA ARG A 444 -41.11 16.28 14.41
C ARG A 444 -39.67 15.91 14.00
N ILE A 445 -39.14 16.54 12.95
CA ILE A 445 -37.77 16.31 12.50
C ILE A 445 -36.73 16.79 13.53
N ASN A 446 -36.99 17.93 14.18
CA ASN A 446 -36.11 18.45 15.24
C ASN A 446 -36.11 17.54 16.48
N ALA A 447 -37.27 17.00 16.89
CA ALA A 447 -37.36 16.01 17.96
C ALA A 447 -36.56 14.73 17.64
N LEU A 448 -36.62 14.25 16.40
CA LEU A 448 -35.78 13.14 15.95
C LEU A 448 -34.29 13.51 15.94
N LEU A 449 -33.90 14.71 15.49
CA LEU A 449 -32.49 15.12 15.51
C LEU A 449 -31.93 15.22 16.94
N ALA A 450 -32.78 15.58 17.91
CA ALA A 450 -32.44 15.61 19.33
C ALA A 450 -32.27 14.20 19.94
N ALA A 451 -32.94 13.18 19.40
CA ALA A 451 -32.80 11.80 19.86
C ALA A 451 -31.36 11.26 19.63
N PRO A 452 -30.77 10.47 20.55
CA PRO A 452 -29.39 9.97 20.46
C PRO A 452 -29.12 9.20 19.15
N SER A 453 -27.92 9.28 18.55
CA SER A 453 -27.56 8.46 17.35
C SER A 453 -26.24 7.73 17.51
N TRP A 454 -26.18 6.47 17.10
CA TRP A 454 -25.01 5.62 17.34
C TRP A 454 -24.23 5.27 16.06
N GLY A 455 -23.22 6.07 15.70
CA GLY A 455 -22.32 5.84 14.55
C GLY A 455 -21.37 4.64 14.70
N ARG A 456 -20.94 4.05 13.57
CA ARG A 456 -20.04 2.88 13.50
C ARG A 456 -18.81 3.03 14.43
N GLY A 457 -18.67 2.11 15.39
CA GLY A 457 -17.38 1.78 16.05
C GLY A 457 -17.14 2.27 17.47
N ASN A 458 -18.17 2.45 18.32
CA ASN A 458 -17.88 2.88 19.69
C ASN A 458 -18.84 2.43 20.82
N THR A 459 -20.04 1.92 20.55
CA THR A 459 -21.10 2.01 21.58
C THR A 459 -21.31 0.77 22.42
N ASP A 460 -20.56 -0.29 22.13
CA ASP A 460 -20.64 -1.57 22.84
C ASP A 460 -19.27 -1.97 23.41
N ARG A 461 -18.33 -1.02 23.54
CA ARG A 461 -16.97 -1.32 24.01
C ARG A 461 -16.97 -1.88 25.44
N PRO A 462 -17.69 -1.28 26.41
CA PRO A 462 -17.82 -1.85 27.75
C PRO A 462 -18.52 -3.21 27.76
N ALA A 463 -19.61 -3.37 27.00
CA ALA A 463 -20.39 -4.60 26.99
C ALA A 463 -19.62 -5.77 26.38
N LYS A 464 -18.70 -5.53 25.44
CA LYS A 464 -17.79 -6.58 24.94
C LYS A 464 -16.82 -7.07 26.01
N ILE A 465 -16.35 -6.19 26.89
CA ILE A 465 -15.53 -6.58 28.04
C ILE A 465 -16.40 -7.34 29.05
N ALA A 466 -17.61 -6.87 29.33
CA ALA A 466 -18.55 -7.53 30.22
C ALA A 466 -18.97 -8.93 29.72
N ALA A 467 -19.26 -9.07 28.42
CA ALA A 467 -19.61 -10.34 27.78
C ALA A 467 -18.43 -11.32 27.78
N PHE A 468 -17.21 -10.84 27.52
CA PHE A 468 -16.01 -11.67 27.64
C PHE A 468 -15.81 -12.15 29.08
N TYR A 469 -15.95 -11.25 30.06
CA TYR A 469 -15.83 -11.61 31.47
C TYR A 469 -16.91 -12.60 31.92
N ALA A 470 -18.14 -12.43 31.45
CA ALA A 470 -19.24 -13.36 31.73
C ALA A 470 -19.00 -14.75 31.13
N ALA A 471 -18.34 -14.84 29.97
CA ALA A 471 -18.03 -16.10 29.30
C ALA A 471 -16.80 -16.81 29.90
N GLU A 472 -15.75 -16.06 30.21
CA GLU A 472 -14.42 -16.61 30.55
C GLU A 472 -14.07 -16.49 32.04
N GLY A 473 -14.88 -15.79 32.84
CA GLY A 473 -14.64 -15.52 34.27
C GLY A 473 -13.40 -14.67 34.55
N ARG A 474 -12.80 -14.03 33.53
CA ARG A 474 -11.55 -13.28 33.62
C ARG A 474 -11.50 -12.14 32.61
N LEU A 475 -10.58 -11.20 32.81
CA LEU A 475 -10.34 -10.11 31.86
C LEU A 475 -9.48 -10.56 30.66
N PRO A 476 -9.61 -9.91 29.48
CA PRO A 476 -8.79 -10.18 28.31
C PRO A 476 -7.30 -9.90 28.55
N ARG A 477 -6.41 -10.80 28.11
CA ARG A 477 -4.95 -10.68 28.29
C ARG A 477 -4.23 -10.23 27.01
N GLN A 478 -3.16 -9.45 27.18
CA GLN A 478 -2.23 -9.20 26.08
C GLN A 478 -1.38 -10.46 25.81
N GLY A 479 -1.19 -10.83 24.54
CA GLY A 479 -0.46 -12.06 24.14
C GLY A 479 -1.33 -13.27 23.78
N ALA A 480 -2.66 -13.16 23.95
CA ALA A 480 -3.64 -14.16 23.53
C ALA A 480 -3.96 -14.09 22.02
N PRO A 481 -4.74 -15.05 21.45
CA PRO A 481 -5.14 -15.03 20.03
C PRO A 481 -5.76 -13.69 19.61
N ALA A 482 -5.66 -13.37 18.32
CA ALA A 482 -6.05 -12.08 17.73
C ALA A 482 -7.38 -11.45 18.26
N PRO A 483 -8.49 -12.19 18.47
CA PRO A 483 -9.72 -11.59 19.01
C PRO A 483 -9.60 -11.14 20.48
N GLU A 484 -8.90 -11.89 21.34
CA GLU A 484 -8.72 -11.54 22.76
C GLU A 484 -7.73 -10.38 22.92
N SER A 485 -6.64 -10.39 22.15
CA SER A 485 -5.66 -9.29 22.16
C SER A 485 -6.31 -7.95 21.76
N ALA A 486 -7.26 -7.96 20.82
CA ALA A 486 -8.02 -6.75 20.46
C ALA A 486 -8.88 -6.22 21.63
N LEU A 487 -9.49 -7.12 22.42
CA LEU A 487 -10.26 -6.75 23.62
C LEU A 487 -9.34 -6.24 24.74
N ALA A 488 -8.13 -6.79 24.91
CA ALA A 488 -7.16 -6.30 25.89
C ALA A 488 -6.69 -4.86 25.57
N HIS A 489 -6.43 -4.55 24.29
CA HIS A 489 -6.12 -3.19 23.84
C HIS A 489 -7.31 -2.24 24.02
N LEU A 490 -8.53 -2.75 23.80
CA LEU A 490 -9.76 -1.99 24.02
C LEU A 490 -9.93 -1.61 25.50
N LEU A 491 -9.76 -2.56 26.41
CA LEU A 491 -9.83 -2.34 27.86
C LEU A 491 -8.80 -1.29 28.32
N THR A 492 -7.57 -1.37 27.79
CA THR A 492 -6.50 -0.40 28.08
C THR A 492 -6.92 1.03 27.69
N ARG A 493 -7.55 1.20 26.52
CA ARG A 493 -8.04 2.50 26.07
C ARG A 493 -9.20 3.02 26.93
N LEU A 494 -10.12 2.14 27.33
CA LEU A 494 -11.24 2.50 28.20
C LEU A 494 -10.75 2.98 29.58
N ARG A 495 -9.73 2.35 30.15
CA ARG A 495 -9.12 2.80 31.41
C ARG A 495 -8.56 4.22 31.32
N VAL A 496 -7.87 4.54 30.21
CA VAL A 496 -7.35 5.89 29.97
C VAL A 496 -8.49 6.91 29.83
N GLU A 497 -9.55 6.58 29.08
CA GLU A 497 -10.72 7.44 28.93
C GLU A 497 -11.46 7.70 30.25
N ALA A 498 -11.54 6.68 31.13
CA ALA A 498 -12.10 6.82 32.47
C ALA A 498 -11.23 7.73 33.36
N ARG A 499 -9.91 7.55 33.35
CA ARG A 499 -8.95 8.37 34.11
C ARG A 499 -9.01 9.85 33.74
N GLU A 500 -9.19 10.14 32.46
CA GLU A 500 -9.25 11.52 31.95
C GLU A 500 -10.64 12.14 32.07
N GLY A 501 -11.62 11.45 32.67
CA GLY A 501 -12.99 11.94 32.81
C GLY A 501 -13.73 12.10 31.48
N ARG A 502 -13.25 11.46 30.40
CA ARG A 502 -13.81 11.56 29.04
C ARG A 502 -14.87 10.49 28.76
N MET A 503 -15.11 9.59 29.71
CA MET A 503 -16.01 8.45 29.56
C MET A 503 -17.47 8.82 29.90
N PRO A 504 -18.47 8.38 29.10
CA PRO A 504 -19.88 8.53 29.44
C PRO A 504 -20.27 7.81 30.74
N PRO A 505 -21.17 8.37 31.58
CA PRO A 505 -21.60 7.73 32.84
C PRO A 505 -22.22 6.34 32.67
N SER A 506 -22.93 6.10 31.56
CA SER A 506 -23.52 4.78 31.26
C SER A 506 -22.47 3.70 30.99
N TRP A 507 -21.28 4.08 30.51
CA TRP A 507 -20.18 3.15 30.26
C TRP A 507 -19.38 2.85 31.52
N LEU A 508 -19.21 3.85 32.38
CA LEU A 508 -18.65 3.67 33.72
C LEU A 508 -19.46 2.66 34.53
N LYS A 509 -20.80 2.74 34.46
CA LYS A 509 -21.68 1.78 35.13
C LYS A 509 -21.42 0.33 34.65
N ILE A 510 -21.37 0.11 33.33
CA ILE A 510 -21.13 -1.23 32.76
C ILE A 510 -19.75 -1.78 33.13
N LEU A 511 -18.70 -0.94 33.16
CA LEU A 511 -17.36 -1.38 33.55
C LEU A 511 -17.20 -1.54 35.07
N ALA A 512 -17.95 -0.79 35.87
CA ALA A 512 -17.96 -0.95 37.33
C ALA A 512 -18.55 -2.30 37.74
N ASP A 513 -19.50 -2.83 36.97
CA ASP A 513 -20.09 -4.16 37.17
C ASP A 513 -19.12 -5.30 36.80
N VAL A 514 -17.96 -5.01 36.19
CA VAL A 514 -16.93 -6.00 35.82
C VAL A 514 -15.73 -5.90 36.79
N PRO A 515 -15.51 -6.91 37.66
CA PRO A 515 -14.41 -6.90 38.61
C PRO A 515 -13.04 -6.65 37.95
N GLY A 516 -12.30 -5.66 38.45
CA GLY A 516 -10.96 -5.31 37.97
C GLY A 516 -10.91 -4.57 36.63
N ALA A 517 -12.03 -4.31 35.96
CA ALA A 517 -12.03 -3.62 34.66
C ALA A 517 -11.54 -2.16 34.77
N LEU A 518 -11.87 -1.47 35.87
CA LEU A 518 -11.44 -0.10 36.16
C LEU A 518 -10.16 -0.02 37.03
N ILE A 519 -9.65 -1.15 37.51
CA ILE A 519 -8.40 -1.23 38.29
C ILE A 519 -7.25 -1.40 37.30
N GLU A 520 -6.25 -0.51 37.33
CA GLU A 520 -5.02 -0.74 36.58
C GLU A 520 -4.29 -1.96 37.16
N PRO A 521 -3.73 -2.87 36.34
CA PRO A 521 -2.87 -3.91 36.85
C PRO A 521 -1.70 -3.22 37.54
N GLY A 522 -1.69 -3.28 38.87
CA GLY A 522 -0.62 -2.77 39.69
C GLY A 522 0.69 -3.39 39.24
N ARG A 523 1.70 -2.54 39.10
CA ARG A 523 3.09 -2.94 39.28
C ARG A 523 3.17 -3.72 40.58
N HIS A 524 3.25 -5.04 40.48
CA HIS A 524 3.91 -5.87 41.47
C HIS A 524 5.36 -6.03 41.06
#